data_AF-A0A0E4B0W3-F1
#
_entry.id   AF-A0A0E4B0W3-F1
#
_cell.length_a   1.000
_cell.length_b   1.000
_cell.length_c   1.000
_cell.angle_alpha   90.00
_cell.angle_beta   90.00
_cell.angle_gamma   90.00
#
_symmetry.space_group_name_H-M   'P 1'
#
loop_
_entity.id
_entity.type
_entity.pdbx_description
1 polymer ?
#
loop_
_entity_poly.entity_id
_entity_poly.type
_entity_poly.pdbx_seq_one_letter_code
_entity_poly.pdbx_strand_id
1 'polypeptide(L)' 'TETDAGKDPRDSMRRFRECMNFLAEYDIAQGYNMKFALEPKPNEPRGDIYLPTVGSALGFIATLDRPEKFGVNPEFA' A
#
# COMPACT_ATOMS: atom_id res chain seq x y z
N THR A 1 -7.09 -18.76 11.69
CA THR A 1 -8.44 -18.38 11.26
C THR A 1 -8.45 -16.91 10.91
N GLU A 2 -9.05 -16.55 9.79
CA GLU A 2 -9.29 -15.14 9.45
C GLU A 2 -10.53 -14.65 10.22
N THR A 3 -10.35 -13.63 11.04
CA THR A 3 -11.39 -13.00 11.87
C THR A 3 -11.06 -11.52 12.00
N ASP A 4 -12.03 -10.66 12.27
CA ASP A 4 -11.82 -9.21 12.42
C ASP A 4 -10.84 -8.88 13.55
N ALA A 5 -10.82 -9.69 14.61
CA ALA A 5 -9.87 -9.55 15.72
C ALA A 5 -8.45 -10.09 15.40
N GLY A 6 -8.26 -10.71 14.23
CA GLY A 6 -7.00 -11.36 13.87
C GLY A 6 -5.88 -10.40 13.48
N LYS A 7 -6.21 -9.16 13.08
CA LYS A 7 -5.24 -8.09 12.73
C LYS A 7 -5.79 -6.72 13.10
N ASP A 8 -5.02 -5.94 13.84
CA ASP A 8 -5.33 -4.52 14.04
C ASP A 8 -5.04 -3.75 12.72
N PRO A 9 -6.04 -3.13 12.09
CA PRO A 9 -5.85 -2.38 10.85
C PRO A 9 -4.95 -1.16 11.04
N ARG A 10 -4.92 -0.54 12.23
CA ARG A 10 -4.11 0.66 12.51
C ARG A 10 -2.63 0.32 12.50
N ASP A 11 -2.25 -0.76 13.20
CA ASP A 11 -0.88 -1.24 13.19
C ASP A 11 -0.47 -1.77 11.82
N SER A 12 -1.36 -2.48 11.14
CA SER A 12 -1.11 -2.99 9.80
C SER A 12 -0.83 -1.84 8.80
N MET A 13 -1.64 -0.79 8.83
CA MET A 13 -1.44 0.39 7.98
C MET A 13 -0.20 1.20 8.37
N ARG A 14 0.11 1.32 9.67
CA ARG A 14 1.35 1.95 10.13
C ARG A 14 2.57 1.21 9.58
N ARG A 15 2.62 -0.12 9.73
CA ARG A 15 3.72 -0.95 9.21
C ARG A 15 3.82 -0.88 7.69
N PHE A 16 2.68 -0.82 6.99
CA PHE A 16 2.70 -0.73 5.54
C PHE A 16 3.25 0.63 5.08
N ARG A 17 2.88 1.72 5.75
CA ARG A 17 3.45 3.06 5.51
C ARG A 17 4.96 3.08 5.76
N GLU A 18 5.42 2.52 6.88
CA GLU A 18 6.86 2.40 7.19
C GLU A 18 7.63 1.68 6.08
N CYS A 19 7.07 0.57 5.57
CA CYS A 19 7.66 -0.17 4.46
C CYS A 19 7.72 0.65 3.17
N MET A 20 6.62 1.33 2.78
CA MET A 20 6.61 2.13 1.56
C MET A 20 7.59 3.31 1.64
N ASN A 21 7.65 4.02 2.77
CA ASN A 21 8.60 5.12 2.96
C ASN A 21 10.05 4.62 2.89
N PHE A 22 10.35 3.44 3.47
CA PHE A 22 11.67 2.82 3.34
C PHE A 22 12.03 2.52 1.87
N LEU A 23 11.11 1.95 1.09
CA LEU A 23 11.36 1.63 -0.31
C LEU A 23 11.62 2.88 -1.16
N ALA A 24 10.91 3.99 -0.90
CA ALA A 24 11.13 5.25 -1.59
C ALA A 24 12.52 5.84 -1.29
N GLU A 25 12.92 5.86 -0.02
CA GLU A 25 14.25 6.35 0.35
C GLU A 25 15.36 5.43 -0.16
N TYR A 26 15.11 4.12 -0.22
CA TYR A 26 16.04 3.18 -0.84
C TYR A 26 16.19 3.42 -2.35
N ASP A 27 15.09 3.60 -3.10
CA ASP A 27 15.12 3.97 -4.53
C ASP A 27 15.98 5.21 -4.78
N ILE A 28 15.79 6.25 -3.97
CA ILE A 28 16.54 7.51 -4.05
C ILE A 28 18.02 7.28 -3.74
N ALA A 29 18.33 6.57 -2.65
CA ALA A 29 19.71 6.30 -2.24
C ALA A 29 20.49 5.47 -3.27
N GLN A 30 19.81 4.56 -3.97
CA GLN A 30 20.42 3.75 -5.02
C GLN A 30 20.38 4.41 -6.41
N GLY A 31 19.63 5.50 -6.59
CA GLY A 31 19.51 6.20 -7.86
C GLY A 31 18.78 5.42 -8.95
N TYR A 32 17.85 4.53 -8.60
CA TYR A 32 17.15 3.70 -9.60
C TYR A 32 16.09 4.45 -10.39
N ASN A 33 15.60 5.57 -9.86
CA ASN A 33 14.56 6.39 -10.49
C ASN A 33 13.26 5.60 -10.78
N MET A 34 12.88 4.72 -9.86
CA MET A 34 11.66 3.94 -9.94
C MET A 34 10.43 4.76 -9.53
N LYS A 35 9.28 4.28 -9.97
CA LYS A 35 7.96 4.63 -9.43
C LYS A 35 7.28 3.33 -9.01
N PHE A 36 6.59 3.37 -7.88
CA PHE A 36 5.88 2.23 -7.33
C PHE A 36 4.39 2.35 -7.65
N ALA A 37 3.73 1.22 -7.93
CA ALA A 37 2.30 1.17 -8.17
C ALA A 37 1.65 0.16 -7.22
N LEU A 38 0.73 0.62 -6.39
CA LEU A 38 -0.04 -0.25 -5.51
C LEU A 38 -1.23 -0.83 -6.28
N GLU A 39 -1.38 -2.14 -6.24
CA GLU A 39 -2.49 -2.86 -6.88
C GLU A 39 -3.58 -3.16 -5.84
N PRO A 40 -4.71 -2.45 -5.87
CA PRO A 40 -5.80 -2.68 -4.93
C PRO A 40 -6.57 -3.93 -5.34
N LYS A 41 -6.92 -4.78 -4.37
CA LYS A 41 -7.81 -5.94 -4.57
C LYS A 41 -8.72 -6.07 -3.35
N PRO A 42 -10.04 -6.30 -3.51
CA PRO A 42 -10.94 -6.36 -2.36
C PRO A 42 -10.70 -7.60 -1.47
N ASN A 43 -10.38 -8.74 -2.10
CA ASN A 43 -10.21 -10.03 -1.45
C ASN A 43 -9.35 -10.96 -2.33
N GLU A 44 -9.10 -12.18 -1.84
CA GLU A 44 -8.47 -13.31 -2.52
C GLU A 44 -6.93 -13.21 -2.68
N PRO A 45 -6.15 -13.89 -1.81
CA PRO A 45 -6.52 -15.10 -1.06
C PRO A 45 -7.13 -14.86 0.34
N ARG A 46 -7.26 -13.59 0.76
CA ARG A 46 -7.82 -13.22 2.08
C ARG A 46 -9.29 -12.86 1.96
N GLY A 47 -10.05 -13.06 3.03
CA GLY A 47 -11.45 -12.63 3.12
C GLY A 47 -11.59 -11.13 2.86
N ASP A 48 -10.74 -10.32 3.50
CA ASP A 48 -10.63 -8.88 3.27
C ASP A 48 -9.16 -8.48 3.13
N ILE A 49 -8.80 -7.91 1.97
CA ILE A 49 -7.47 -7.35 1.72
C ILE A 49 -7.50 -5.84 2.04
N TYR A 50 -6.46 -5.35 2.70
CA TYR A 50 -6.33 -3.91 2.94
C TYR A 50 -6.08 -3.14 1.65
N LEU A 51 -6.55 -1.89 1.61
CA LEU A 51 -6.62 -1.06 0.40
C LEU A 51 -7.46 -1.76 -0.69
N PRO A 52 -8.74 -2.06 -0.40
CA PRO A 52 -9.57 -2.91 -1.26
C PRO A 52 -9.94 -2.26 -2.61
N THR A 53 -9.77 -0.94 -2.73
CA THR A 53 -10.18 -0.17 -3.91
C THR A 53 -9.12 0.86 -4.31
N VAL A 54 -9.18 1.32 -5.56
CA VAL A 54 -8.37 2.44 -6.05
C VAL A 54 -8.48 3.66 -5.12
N GLY A 55 -9.69 4.02 -4.70
CA GLY A 55 -9.90 5.16 -3.80
C GLY A 55 -9.20 4.99 -2.45
N SER A 56 -9.28 3.80 -1.85
CA SER A 56 -8.59 3.52 -0.58
C SER A 56 -7.07 3.57 -0.72
N ALA A 57 -6.51 3.06 -1.82
CA ALA A 57 -5.08 3.11 -2.10
C ALA A 57 -4.60 4.55 -2.33
N LEU A 58 -5.34 5.36 -3.09
CA LEU A 58 -5.03 6.78 -3.30
C LEU A 58 -5.06 7.57 -1.98
N GLY A 59 -6.06 7.30 -1.13
CA GLY A 59 -6.14 7.90 0.20
C GLY A 59 -4.95 7.53 1.09
N PHE A 60 -4.50 6.27 1.03
CA PHE A 60 -3.30 5.84 1.74
C PHE A 60 -2.01 6.48 1.20
N ILE A 61 -1.84 6.52 -0.13
CA ILE A 61 -0.67 7.11 -0.80
C ILE A 61 -0.47 8.58 -0.38
N ALA A 62 -1.56 9.34 -0.24
CA ALA A 62 -1.51 10.73 0.22
C ALA A 62 -0.93 10.91 1.65
N THR A 63 -0.75 9.82 2.42
CA THR A 63 -0.18 9.82 3.77
C THR A 63 1.30 9.41 3.82
N LEU A 64 1.91 9.08 2.68
CA LEU A 64 3.33 8.71 2.60
C LEU A 64 4.22 9.96 2.64
N ASP A 65 5.50 9.78 2.96
CA ASP A 65 6.46 10.91 3.03
C ASP A 65 6.82 11.44 1.64
N ARG A 66 6.71 10.58 0.62
CA ARG A 66 7.04 10.84 -0.80
C ARG A 66 5.88 10.40 -1.72
N PRO A 67 4.67 10.96 -1.58
CA PRO A 67 3.49 10.48 -2.30
C PRO A 67 3.68 10.49 -3.84
N GLU A 68 4.52 11.39 -4.36
CA GLU A 68 4.85 11.51 -5.78
C GLU A 68 5.62 10.30 -6.38
N LYS A 69 6.20 9.45 -5.53
CA LYS A 69 6.86 8.20 -5.94
C LYS A 69 5.87 7.04 -6.14
N PHE A 70 4.62 7.20 -5.70
CA PHE A 70 3.63 6.12 -5.66
C PHE A 70 2.40 6.46 -6.50
N GLY A 71 1.89 5.45 -7.20
CA GLY A 71 0.62 5.48 -7.91
C GLY A 71 -0.18 4.20 -7.66
N VAL A 72 -1.19 3.98 -8.49
CA VAL A 72 -2.02 2.78 -8.45
C VAL A 72 -1.85 1.96 -9.73
N ASN A 73 -1.95 0.64 -9.63
CA ASN A 73 -2.10 -0.29 -10.75
C ASN A 73 -3.52 -0.90 -10.67
N PRO A 74 -4.55 -0.27 -11.24
CA PRO A 74 -5.90 -0.85 -11.19
C PRO A 74 -5.99 -2.08 -12.10
N GLU A 75 -6.53 -3.17 -11.56
CA GLU A 75 -6.96 -4.32 -12.38
C GLU A 75 -8.45 -4.17 -12.77
N PHE A 76 -8.80 -4.62 -13.98
CA PHE A 76 -10.19 -4.78 -14.38
C PHE A 76 -10.64 -6.19 -14.01
N ALA A 77 -11.77 -6.29 -13.31
CA ALA A 77 -12.43 -7.56 -13.01
C ALA A 77 -13.33 -8.01 -14.17
#